data_AF-A0A8H7EK66-F1
#
_entry.id   AF-A0A8H7EK66-F1
#
_cell.length_a   1.000
_cell.length_b   1.000
_cell.length_c   1.000
_cell.angle_alpha   90.00
_cell.angle_beta   90.00
_cell.angle_gamma   90.00
#
_symmetry.space_group_name_H-M   'P 1'
#
loop_
_entity.id
_entity.type
_entity.pdbx_description
1 polymer ?
#
loop_
_entity_poly.entity_id
_entity_poly.type
_entity_poly.pdbx_seq_one_letter_code
_entity_poly.pdbx_strand_id
1 'polypeptide(L)'
;MGVEKLVIKPGNGIDYPKKHDEVSMEYTGWLFDDDAPDHKGGQFDTSVGRGDLITPIGAGRVIKGWDEGILGSAEASPMTLGEKATLIITPDYAYGPR
;
A
#
# COMPACT_ATOMS: atom_id res chain seq x y z
N MET A 1 0.02 -14.58 -6.96
CA MET A 1 0.69 -13.26 -7.00
C MET A 1 -0.38 -12.20 -6.85
N GLY A 2 -0.13 -11.19 -6.03
CA GLY A 2 -1.14 -10.23 -5.53
C GLY A 2 -0.44 -9.04 -4.88
N VAL A 3 -0.62 -8.85 -3.57
CA VAL A 3 0.16 -7.87 -2.80
C VAL A 3 1.05 -8.55 -1.77
N GLU A 4 2.32 -8.17 -1.73
CA GLU A 4 3.26 -8.49 -0.66
C GLU A 4 3.56 -7.24 0.15
N LYS A 5 3.55 -7.37 1.49
CA LYS A 5 3.84 -6.25 2.41
C LYS A 5 5.16 -6.47 3.13
N LEU A 6 6.08 -5.52 2.97
CA LEU A 6 7.36 -5.46 3.67
C LEU A 6 7.34 -4.30 4.67
N VAL A 7 7.28 -4.61 5.97
CA VAL A 7 7.23 -3.60 7.04
C VAL A 7 8.61 -2.94 7.20
N ILE A 8 8.66 -1.61 7.03
CA ILE A 8 9.85 -0.77 7.24
C ILE A 8 9.91 -0.26 8.68
N LYS A 9 8.76 0.18 9.20
CA LYS A 9 8.60 0.66 10.57
C LYS A 9 7.29 0.11 11.12
N PRO A 10 7.30 -0.58 12.27
CA PRO A 10 6.06 -1.06 12.88
C PRO A 10 5.17 0.11 13.28
N GLY A 11 3.86 -0.08 13.14
CA GLY A 11 2.85 0.79 13.73
C GLY A 11 2.59 0.43 15.19
N ASN A 12 1.44 0.85 15.70
CA ASN A 12 1.13 0.68 17.11
C ASN A 12 0.66 -0.73 17.52
N GLY A 13 0.40 -1.63 16.57
CA GLY A 13 -0.03 -3.00 16.87
C GLY A 13 -1.44 -3.14 17.45
N ILE A 14 -2.19 -2.03 17.58
CA ILE A 14 -3.46 -1.96 18.32
C ILE A 14 -4.59 -1.52 17.37
N ASP A 15 -4.37 -0.44 16.64
CA ASP A 15 -5.39 0.16 15.78
C ASP A 15 -5.19 -0.35 14.36
N TYR A 16 -6.07 -1.27 13.97
CA TYR A 16 -6.14 -1.82 12.62
C TYR A 16 -7.33 -1.19 11.89
N PRO A 17 -7.17 -0.77 10.63
CA PRO A 17 -8.28 -0.28 9.83
C PRO A 17 -9.30 -1.40 9.61
N LYS A 18 -10.58 -1.05 9.52
CA LYS A 18 -11.66 -1.95 9.16
C LYS A 18 -12.20 -1.59 7.77
N LYS A 19 -12.95 -2.52 7.20
CA LYS A 19 -13.61 -2.30 5.91
C LYS A 19 -14.52 -1.07 5.99
N HIS A 20 -14.36 -0.17 5.02
CA HIS A 20 -15.03 1.13 4.93
C HIS A 20 -14.53 2.22 5.89
N ASP A 21 -13.51 1.97 6.71
CA ASP A 21 -12.86 3.04 7.48
C ASP A 21 -12.14 4.00 6.54
N GLU A 22 -12.16 5.28 6.91
CA GLU A 22 -11.36 6.31 6.26
C GLU A 22 -9.94 6.27 6.81
N VAL A 23 -8.96 6.14 5.91
CA VAL A 23 -7.54 6.15 6.24
C VAL A 23 -6.86 7.37 5.64
N SER A 24 -5.95 7.96 6.40
CA SER A 24 -5.06 9.04 5.97
C SER A 24 -3.66 8.48 5.81
N MET A 25 -3.03 8.65 4.65
CA MET A 25 -1.68 8.14 4.43
C MET A 25 -0.84 9.00 3.49
N GLU A 26 0.47 8.97 3.73
CA GLU A 26 1.46 9.39 2.75
C GLU A 26 1.99 8.19 1.96
N TYR A 27 2.23 8.36 0.67
CA TYR A 27 2.80 7.32 -0.19
C TYR A 27 3.74 7.90 -1.25
N THR A 28 4.59 7.01 -1.76
CA THR A 28 5.40 7.25 -2.97
C THR A 28 5.32 6.00 -3.84
N GLY A 29 4.84 6.16 -5.06
CA GLY A 29 4.70 5.11 -6.07
C GLY A 29 5.93 5.03 -6.98
N TRP A 30 6.46 3.81 -7.12
CA TRP A 30 7.63 3.50 -7.92
C TRP A 30 7.29 2.35 -8.89
N LEU A 31 7.81 2.42 -10.11
CA LEU A 31 7.80 1.28 -11.00
C LEU A 31 8.73 0.20 -10.43
N PHE A 32 8.24 -1.04 -10.40
CA PHE A 32 9.04 -2.17 -9.96
C PHE A 32 10.17 -2.43 -10.95
N ASP A 33 11.38 -2.65 -10.43
CA ASP A 33 12.59 -2.93 -11.21
C ASP A 33 13.45 -3.92 -10.41
N ASP A 34 13.74 -5.09 -10.99
CA ASP A 34 14.53 -6.15 -10.34
C ASP A 34 15.97 -5.72 -10.05
N ASP A 35 16.52 -4.79 -10.85
CA ASP A 35 17.90 -4.35 -10.74
C ASP A 35 18.06 -3.10 -9.84
N ALA A 36 16.95 -2.48 -9.44
CA ALA A 36 16.97 -1.28 -8.61
C ALA A 36 17.03 -1.61 -7.11
N PRO A 37 17.70 -0.77 -6.28
CA PRO A 37 17.64 -0.89 -4.83
C PRO A 37 16.20 -0.91 -4.31
N ASP A 38 15.90 -1.83 -3.39
CA ASP A 38 14.56 -2.06 -2.82
C ASP A 38 13.46 -2.29 -3.87
N HIS A 39 13.83 -2.71 -5.08
CA HIS A 39 12.97 -2.86 -6.25
C HIS A 39 12.25 -1.58 -6.70
N LYS A 40 12.80 -0.40 -6.37
CA LYS A 40 12.22 0.91 -6.68
C LYS A 40 12.94 1.55 -7.87
N GLY A 41 12.38 1.38 -9.06
CA GLY A 41 12.86 1.99 -10.30
C GLY A 41 12.43 3.45 -10.44
N GLY A 42 11.68 3.79 -11.50
CA GLY A 42 11.20 5.16 -11.72
C GLY A 42 10.03 5.55 -10.82
N GLN A 43 10.15 6.65 -10.06
CA GLN A 43 9.01 7.23 -9.34
C GLN A 43 7.96 7.73 -10.33
N PHE A 44 6.69 7.37 -10.12
CA PHE A 44 5.58 7.85 -10.96
C PHE A 44 4.59 8.73 -10.20
N ASP A 45 4.48 8.61 -8.87
CA ASP A 45 3.59 9.45 -8.06
C ASP A 45 4.07 9.56 -6.60
N THR A 46 3.67 10.63 -5.88
CA THR A 46 3.97 10.78 -4.45
C THR A 46 3.04 11.78 -3.77
N SER A 47 2.44 11.44 -2.63
CA SER A 47 1.67 12.42 -1.85
C SER A 47 2.54 13.22 -0.87
N VAL A 48 3.78 12.78 -0.60
CA VAL A 48 4.71 13.45 0.31
C VAL A 48 4.93 14.89 -0.13
N GLY A 49 4.68 15.83 0.78
CA GLY A 49 4.78 17.28 0.53
C GLY A 49 3.59 17.90 -0.21
N ARG A 50 2.61 17.10 -0.68
CA ARG A 50 1.33 17.57 -1.23
C ARG A 50 0.17 17.46 -0.22
N GLY A 51 0.38 16.73 0.87
CA GLY A 51 -0.62 16.44 1.89
C GLY A 51 -1.07 14.98 1.82
N ASP A 52 -1.69 14.51 2.90
CA ASP A 52 -2.13 13.13 3.02
C ASP A 52 -3.23 12.79 2.01
N LEU A 53 -3.16 11.57 1.47
CA LEU A 53 -4.26 10.97 0.75
C LEU A 53 -5.27 10.41 1.77
N ILE A 54 -6.51 10.89 1.69
CA ILE A 54 -7.63 10.43 2.50
C ILE A 54 -8.55 9.59 1.62
N THR A 55 -8.77 8.33 1.98
CA THR A 55 -9.61 7.41 1.19
C THR A 55 -10.23 6.32 2.07
N PRO A 56 -11.46 5.86 1.79
CA PRO A 56 -12.01 4.68 2.45
C PRO A 56 -11.30 3.40 1.95
N ILE A 57 -10.91 2.52 2.87
CA ILE A 57 -10.23 1.26 2.56
C ILE A 57 -11.18 0.06 2.55
N GLY A 58 -10.91 -0.95 1.72
CA GLY A 58 -11.76 -2.12 1.55
C GLY A 58 -13.09 -1.82 0.84
N ALA A 59 -13.15 -0.67 0.16
CA ALA A 59 -14.35 -0.18 -0.52
C ALA A 59 -14.24 -0.23 -2.05
N GLY A 60 -13.12 -0.75 -2.60
CA GLY A 60 -12.86 -0.77 -4.04
C GLY A 60 -12.69 0.63 -4.65
N ARG A 61 -12.24 1.60 -3.84
CA ARG A 61 -12.00 3.00 -4.24
C ARG A 61 -10.55 3.25 -4.67
N VAL A 62 -9.65 2.34 -4.28
CA VAL A 62 -8.25 2.30 -4.67
C VAL A 62 -7.96 0.95 -5.33
N ILE A 63 -6.74 0.77 -5.85
CA ILE A 63 -6.32 -0.49 -6.44
C ILE A 63 -6.43 -1.63 -5.42
N LYS A 64 -6.72 -2.85 -5.90
CA LYS A 64 -6.96 -4.02 -5.05
C LYS A 64 -5.80 -4.30 -4.09
N GLY A 65 -4.56 -4.11 -4.55
CA GLY A 65 -3.38 -4.29 -3.72
C GLY A 65 -3.29 -3.32 -2.54
N TRP A 66 -3.87 -2.12 -2.65
CA TRP A 66 -3.97 -1.20 -1.50
C TRP A 66 -5.02 -1.66 -0.51
N ASP A 67 -6.22 -1.99 -0.99
CA ASP A 67 -7.30 -2.48 -0.14
C ASP A 67 -6.84 -3.70 0.67
N GLU A 68 -6.23 -4.69 0.01
CA GLU A 68 -5.75 -5.90 0.67
C GLU A 68 -4.45 -5.70 1.45
N GLY A 69 -3.52 -4.86 0.98
CA GLY A 69 -2.25 -4.63 1.67
C GLY A 69 -2.41 -3.85 2.98
N ILE A 70 -3.42 -2.96 3.06
CA ILE A 70 -3.70 -2.13 4.24
C ILE A 70 -4.68 -2.85 5.18
N LEU A 71 -5.80 -3.37 4.66
CA LEU A 71 -6.82 -4.07 5.46
C LEU A 71 -6.38 -5.47 5.88
N GLY A 72 -5.39 -6.04 5.19
CA GLY A 72 -4.97 -7.43 5.31
C GLY A 72 -5.74 -8.36 4.37
N SER A 73 -5.07 -9.47 4.03
CA SER A 73 -5.61 -10.59 3.26
C SER A 73 -5.10 -11.92 3.83
N ALA A 74 -5.29 -13.03 3.11
CA ALA A 74 -4.66 -14.29 3.48
C ALA A 74 -3.14 -14.27 3.28
N GLU A 75 -2.63 -13.36 2.43
CA GLU A 75 -1.23 -13.25 2.03
C GLU A 75 -0.50 -12.08 2.67
N ALA A 76 -1.22 -11.04 3.13
CA ALA A 76 -0.65 -9.86 3.76
C ALA A 76 -1.29 -9.59 5.12
N SER A 77 -0.48 -9.45 6.17
CA SER A 77 -0.97 -8.99 7.47
C SER A 77 -1.52 -7.55 7.36
N PRO A 78 -2.59 -7.19 8.11
CA PRO A 78 -3.12 -5.83 8.11
C PRO A 78 -2.08 -4.82 8.59
N MET A 79 -2.16 -3.59 8.09
CA MET A 79 -1.37 -2.47 8.62
C MET A 79 -1.96 -1.96 9.94
N THR A 80 -1.12 -1.31 10.74
CA THR A 80 -1.55 -0.62 11.96
C THR A 80 -1.27 0.87 11.89
N LEU A 81 -1.97 1.65 12.71
CA LEU A 81 -1.76 3.09 12.78
C LEU A 81 -0.28 3.43 13.04
N GLY A 82 0.27 4.30 12.19
CA GLY A 82 1.67 4.74 12.25
C GLY A 82 2.69 3.78 11.60
N GLU A 83 2.24 2.67 11.02
CA GLU A 83 3.09 1.74 10.28
C GLU A 83 3.60 2.36 8.98
N LYS A 84 4.86 2.07 8.63
CA LYS A 84 5.43 2.33 7.30
C LYS A 84 5.80 1.01 6.67
N ALA A 85 5.30 0.75 5.47
CA ALA A 85 5.58 -0.48 4.73
C ALA A 85 5.78 -0.19 3.23
N THR A 86 6.44 -1.12 2.54
CA THR A 86 6.43 -1.20 1.07
C THR A 86 5.40 -2.24 0.68
N LEU A 87 4.50 -1.89 -0.24
CA LEU A 87 3.58 -2.82 -0.87
C LEU A 87 4.10 -3.13 -2.28
N ILE A 88 4.49 -4.38 -2.52
CA ILE A 88 4.85 -4.87 -3.86
C ILE A 88 3.58 -5.47 -4.46
N ILE A 89 3.09 -4.87 -5.55
CA ILE A 89 1.76 -5.16 -6.09
C ILE A 89 1.90 -5.62 -7.54
N THR A 90 1.40 -6.81 -7.84
CA THR A 90 1.40 -7.32 -9.21
C THR A 90 0.36 -6.61 -10.09
N PRO A 91 0.54 -6.58 -11.42
CA PRO A 91 -0.30 -5.76 -12.31
C PRO A 91 -1.80 -6.04 -12.18
N ASP A 92 -2.21 -7.29 -11.97
CA ASP A 92 -3.60 -7.72 -11.78
C ASP A 92 -4.25 -7.18 -10.50
N TYR A 93 -3.45 -6.79 -9.51
CA TYR A 93 -3.89 -6.12 -8.27
C TYR A 93 -3.68 -4.60 -8.31
N ALA A 94 -3.10 -4.09 -9.40
CA ALA A 94 -2.87 -2.67 -9.66
C ALA A 94 -3.79 -2.17 -10.79
N TYR A 95 -3.24 -1.97 -11.99
CA TYR A 95 -3.92 -1.34 -13.14
C TYR A 95 -4.12 -2.28 -14.33
N GLY A 96 -3.93 -3.59 -14.12
CA GLY A 96 -4.02 -4.62 -15.17
C GLY A 96 -2.76 -4.73 -16.02
N PRO A 97 -2.78 -5.64 -17.02
CA PRO A 97 -1.71 -5.75 -18.00
C PRO A 97 -1.60 -4.46 -18.83
N ARG A 98 -0.38 -4.08 -19.18
CA ARG A 98 -0.11 -3.09 -20.22
C ARG A 98 0.00 -3.74 -21.58
#